data_AF-A0AA88HCL4-F1
#
_entry.id   AF-A0AA88HCL4-F1
#
_cell.length_a   1.000
_cell.length_b   1.000
_cell.length_c   1.000
_cell.angle_alpha   90.00
_cell.angle_beta   90.00
_cell.angle_gamma   90.00
#
_symmetry.space_group_name_H-M   'P 1'
#
loop_
_entity.id
_entity.type
_entity.pdbx_description
1 polymer ?
#
loop_
_entity_poly.entity_id
_entity_poly.type
_entity_poly.pdbx_seq_one_letter_code
_entity_poly.pdbx_strand_id
1 'polypeptide(L)'
;MHVFFSEARKRQLETYQEIAQQKALEYRNETTRFKVSGLDPSSSVFVDVRDKVLKYIQPAHSWHPEVTSVQEVFNANLLEAFYLCQTNLFEPSTSREKFHGTNTEACENIITNGFRLPRNDGQQRMFGFGIYFATDSSKSAQQIYTKGSNILILCDVLLGKEMKVSTPQYIMNYNTIKSLGYDSLFAPRDTKSAGGVLFDKFVIYDPRQAYPRYIINFKATQMGVPLGSILSAKFQKHEIYPSRYFNPSNELDYHFRVAEAQFRRLCQNRDVIKVTYVRNPALESQFLETSKQFAAKYGAGAEEANPILAFHGTPIEKNIESILKNNFQRSYIKRTAYGHGHYFSEFPETALGYAGSVKALILCKILAGRSLDVTGTTLLTNGYDSLRVKKDAFGRGTMIIIDNEKQILPQYVVHIN
;
A
#
# COMPACT_ATOMS: atom_id res chain seq x y z
N MET A 1 7.98 -38.26 29.38
CA MET A 1 8.10 -36.92 28.75
C MET A 1 6.74 -36.38 28.26
N HIS A 2 5.93 -37.15 27.50
CA HIS A 2 4.59 -36.75 27.06
C HIS A 2 3.58 -36.38 28.18
N VAL A 3 3.58 -37.12 29.30
CA VAL A 3 2.67 -36.86 30.45
C VAL A 3 2.97 -35.54 31.18
N PHE A 4 4.26 -35.21 31.32
CA PHE A 4 4.69 -33.93 31.92
C PHE A 4 4.31 -32.73 31.05
N PHE A 5 4.41 -32.85 29.73
CA PHE A 5 3.96 -31.80 28.81
C PHE A 5 2.44 -31.60 28.83
N SER A 6 1.65 -32.65 29.07
CA SER A 6 0.18 -32.52 29.20
C SER A 6 -0.26 -31.83 30.49
N GLU A 7 0.41 -32.08 31.61
CA GLU A 7 0.07 -31.42 32.89
C GLU A 7 0.45 -29.94 32.91
N ALA A 8 1.64 -29.59 32.39
CA ALA A 8 2.07 -28.20 32.29
C ALA A 8 1.12 -27.37 31.41
N ARG A 9 0.69 -27.94 30.27
CA ARG A 9 -0.29 -27.29 29.39
C ARG A 9 -1.64 -27.12 30.08
N LYS A 10 -2.13 -28.13 30.79
CA LYS A 10 -3.40 -28.05 31.53
C LYS A 10 -3.38 -26.92 32.56
N ARG A 11 -2.33 -26.85 33.39
CA ARG A 11 -2.15 -25.78 34.40
C ARG A 11 -2.10 -24.40 33.77
N GLN A 12 -1.45 -24.27 32.62
CA GLN A 12 -1.41 -23.00 31.89
C GLN A 12 -2.80 -22.55 31.42
N LEU A 13 -3.62 -23.47 30.89
CA LEU A 13 -4.99 -23.15 30.47
C LEU A 13 -5.86 -22.75 31.66
N GLU A 14 -5.76 -23.47 32.79
CA GLU A 14 -6.44 -23.13 34.05
C GLU A 14 -6.05 -21.72 34.53
N THR A 15 -4.76 -21.39 34.49
CA THR A 15 -4.25 -20.05 34.85
C THR A 15 -4.87 -18.96 33.98
N TYR A 16 -4.99 -19.18 32.66
CA TYR A 16 -5.64 -18.21 31.78
C TYR A 16 -7.14 -18.05 32.08
N GLN A 17 -7.83 -19.12 32.47
CA GLN A 17 -9.24 -19.05 32.86
C GLN A 17 -9.42 -18.26 34.15
N GLU A 18 -8.59 -18.50 35.17
CA GLU A 18 -8.64 -17.78 36.45
C GLU A 18 -8.39 -16.28 36.26
N ILE A 19 -7.35 -15.91 35.52
CA ILE A 19 -7.05 -14.50 35.20
C ILE A 19 -8.24 -13.85 34.46
N ALA A 20 -8.85 -14.56 33.51
CA ALA A 20 -10.00 -14.07 32.77
C ALA A 20 -11.23 -13.88 33.68
N GLN A 21 -11.51 -14.81 34.59
CA GLN A 21 -12.60 -14.67 35.56
C GLN A 21 -12.40 -13.46 36.47
N GLN A 22 -11.18 -13.25 36.97
CA GLN A 22 -10.86 -12.10 37.80
C GLN A 22 -11.09 -10.79 37.03
N LYS A 23 -10.57 -10.68 35.80
CA LYS A 23 -10.78 -9.50 34.96
C LYS A 23 -12.24 -9.26 34.62
N ALA A 24 -13.01 -10.32 34.34
CA ALA A 24 -14.45 -10.18 34.12
C ALA A 24 -15.16 -9.57 35.35
N LEU A 25 -14.80 -10.00 36.56
CA LEU A 25 -15.35 -9.44 37.79
C LEU A 25 -14.91 -7.97 38.01
N GLU A 26 -13.66 -7.64 37.71
CA GLU A 26 -13.15 -6.27 37.75
C GLU A 26 -14.00 -5.34 36.85
N TYR A 27 -14.23 -5.73 35.59
CA TYR A 27 -15.03 -4.91 34.66
C TYR A 27 -16.53 -4.95 34.92
N ARG A 28 -17.05 -5.98 35.59
CA ARG A 28 -18.43 -5.98 36.08
C ARG A 28 -18.64 -4.88 37.12
N ASN A 29 -17.69 -4.73 38.04
CA ASN A 29 -17.75 -3.78 39.15
C ASN A 29 -17.30 -2.37 38.77
N GLU A 30 -16.79 -2.17 37.55
CA GLU A 30 -16.39 -0.86 37.05
C GLU A 30 -17.57 0.12 36.97
N THR A 31 -17.36 1.31 37.52
CA THR A 31 -18.36 2.39 37.52
C THR A 31 -18.45 3.08 36.15
N THR A 32 -17.32 3.28 35.48
CA THR A 32 -17.30 3.86 34.13
C THR A 32 -17.74 2.80 33.12
N ARG A 33 -18.91 2.96 32.49
CA ARG A 33 -19.38 1.95 31.52
C ARG A 33 -18.82 2.12 30.12
N PHE A 34 -18.63 3.36 29.68
CA PHE A 34 -18.18 3.67 28.32
C PHE A 34 -17.41 4.99 28.28
N LYS A 35 -16.27 5.01 27.58
CA LYS A 35 -15.47 6.19 27.33
C LYS A 35 -14.69 6.03 26.02
N VAL A 36 -14.62 7.09 25.23
CA VAL A 36 -13.71 7.19 24.08
C VAL A 36 -12.82 8.39 24.29
N SER A 37 -11.50 8.18 24.29
CA SER A 37 -10.53 9.23 24.61
C SER A 37 -9.54 9.40 23.46
N GLY A 38 -9.38 10.61 22.95
CA GLY A 38 -8.31 10.91 22.00
C GLY A 38 -6.96 10.77 22.67
N LEU A 39 -6.01 10.13 21.99
CA LEU A 39 -4.64 10.00 22.46
C LEU A 39 -3.80 11.18 21.99
N ASP A 40 -2.92 11.66 22.87
CA ASP A 40 -1.89 12.65 22.52
C ASP A 40 -0.95 12.04 21.46
N PRO A 41 -0.72 12.70 20.30
CA PRO A 41 0.20 12.23 19.26
C PRO A 41 1.64 11.97 19.74
N SER A 42 2.05 12.57 20.86
CA SER A 42 3.36 12.36 21.49
C SER A 42 3.38 11.23 22.53
N SER A 43 2.21 10.69 22.91
CA SER A 43 2.14 9.58 23.87
C SER A 43 2.71 8.28 23.28
N SER A 44 3.33 7.47 24.14
CA SER A 44 3.87 6.17 23.73
C SER A 44 2.80 5.27 23.10
N VAL A 45 1.59 5.28 23.65
CA VAL A 45 0.47 4.47 23.13
C VAL A 45 0.06 4.91 21.72
N PHE A 46 0.00 6.22 21.44
CA PHE A 46 -0.27 6.70 20.08
C PHE A 46 0.83 6.24 19.11
N VAL A 47 2.10 6.39 19.51
CA VAL A 47 3.27 6.00 18.70
C VAL A 47 3.24 4.50 18.41
N ASP A 48 2.97 3.66 19.40
CA ASP A 48 2.88 2.20 19.24
C ASP A 48 1.77 1.80 18.25
N VAL A 49 0.58 2.39 18.39
CA VAL A 49 -0.55 2.11 17.48
C VAL A 49 -0.25 2.59 16.06
N ARG A 50 0.29 3.81 15.91
CA ARG A 50 0.71 4.36 14.61
C ARG A 50 1.76 3.48 13.96
N ASP A 51 2.82 3.13 14.69
CA ASP A 51 3.92 2.34 14.15
C ASP A 51 3.46 0.94 13.78
N LYS A 52 2.50 0.37 14.52
CA LYS A 52 1.82 -0.87 14.13
C LYS A 52 1.07 -0.73 12.81
N VAL A 53 0.32 0.35 12.61
CA VAL A 53 -0.35 0.62 11.32
C VAL A 53 0.68 0.67 10.19
N LEU A 54 1.77 1.42 10.35
CA LEU A 54 2.79 1.60 9.32
C LEU A 54 3.60 0.33 9.05
N LYS A 55 3.91 -0.45 10.09
CA LYS A 55 4.69 -1.70 9.99
C LYS A 55 3.95 -2.79 9.23
N TYR A 56 2.63 -2.86 9.35
CA TYR A 56 1.82 -3.92 8.74
C TYR A 56 1.19 -3.51 7.40
N ILE A 57 1.84 -2.61 6.67
CA ILE A 57 1.48 -2.25 5.30
C ILE A 57 2.10 -3.26 4.33
N GLN A 58 1.25 -3.89 3.53
CA GLN A 58 1.68 -4.70 2.39
C GLN A 58 1.99 -3.83 1.17
N PRO A 59 3.19 -3.94 0.56
CA PRO A 59 3.58 -3.15 -0.61
C PRO A 59 2.60 -3.29 -1.78
N ALA A 60 2.04 -4.49 -1.98
CA ALA A 60 1.07 -4.78 -3.04
C ALA A 60 -0.25 -3.99 -2.92
N HIS A 61 -0.53 -3.37 -1.76
CA HIS A 61 -1.71 -2.52 -1.58
C HIS A 61 -1.46 -1.05 -1.91
N SER A 62 -0.21 -0.64 -2.19
CA SER A 62 0.15 0.73 -2.57
C SER A 62 -0.48 1.82 -1.67
N TRP A 63 -0.57 1.55 -0.37
CA TRP A 63 -1.24 2.40 0.61
C TRP A 63 -0.23 3.10 1.50
N HIS A 64 -0.24 4.43 1.50
CA HIS A 64 0.68 5.28 2.27
C HIS A 64 -0.15 6.19 3.19
N PRO A 65 -0.58 5.72 4.37
CA PRO A 65 -1.43 6.50 5.24
C PRO A 65 -0.65 7.53 6.05
N GLU A 66 -1.29 8.66 6.29
CA GLU A 66 -1.02 9.52 7.45
C GLU A 66 -2.06 9.18 8.52
N VAL A 67 -1.63 8.68 9.69
CA VAL A 67 -2.51 8.48 10.84
C VAL A 67 -2.80 9.83 11.47
N THR A 68 -4.04 10.30 11.37
CA THR A 68 -4.44 11.64 11.82
C THR A 68 -4.93 11.67 13.25
N SER A 69 -5.53 10.59 13.74
CA SER A 69 -5.90 10.47 15.14
C SER A 69 -6.02 9.01 15.56
N VAL A 70 -5.75 8.77 16.85
CA VAL A 70 -6.02 7.51 17.52
C VAL A 70 -6.87 7.82 18.74
N GLN A 71 -7.94 7.06 18.93
CA GLN A 71 -8.80 7.14 20.11
C GLN A 71 -8.82 5.79 20.81
N GLU A 72 -8.60 5.79 22.12
CA GLU A 72 -8.78 4.60 22.95
C GLU A 72 -10.25 4.43 23.31
N VAL A 73 -10.72 3.19 23.15
CA VAL A 73 -12.08 2.78 23.49
C VAL A 73 -12.04 2.01 24.79
N PHE A 74 -12.84 2.47 25.74
CA PHE A 74 -13.15 1.77 26.97
C PHE A 74 -14.64 1.45 27.02
N ASN A 75 -14.99 0.17 27.05
CA ASN A 75 -16.36 -0.29 27.22
C ASN A 75 -16.36 -1.48 28.19
N ALA A 76 -16.75 -1.23 29.43
CA ALA A 76 -16.66 -2.22 30.50
C ALA A 76 -17.63 -3.40 30.29
N ASN A 77 -18.78 -3.18 29.64
CA ASN A 77 -19.70 -4.27 29.29
C ASN A 77 -19.07 -5.21 28.25
N LEU A 78 -18.40 -4.65 27.24
CA LEU A 78 -17.71 -5.44 26.22
C LEU A 78 -16.47 -6.13 26.78
N LEU A 79 -15.72 -5.49 27.69
CA LEU A 79 -14.58 -6.11 28.36
C LEU A 79 -15.02 -7.28 29.24
N GLU A 80 -16.06 -7.12 30.06
CA GLU A 80 -16.62 -8.23 30.84
C GLU A 80 -17.01 -9.40 29.92
N ALA A 81 -17.79 -9.13 28.87
CA ALA A 81 -18.22 -10.17 27.93
C ALA A 81 -17.03 -10.85 27.22
N PHE A 82 -15.98 -10.08 26.90
CA PHE A 82 -14.75 -10.57 26.29
C PHE A 82 -13.98 -11.53 27.21
N TYR A 83 -13.79 -11.16 28.48
CA TYR A 83 -13.11 -12.01 29.43
C TYR A 83 -13.95 -13.24 29.83
N LEU A 84 -15.27 -13.12 29.94
CA LEU A 84 -16.16 -14.29 30.08
C LEU A 84 -16.13 -15.20 28.85
N CYS A 85 -15.93 -14.65 27.65
CA CYS A 85 -15.74 -15.48 26.45
C CYS A 85 -14.43 -16.26 26.55
N GLN A 86 -13.34 -15.63 27.01
CA GLN A 86 -12.04 -16.25 27.17
C GLN A 86 -12.07 -17.51 28.05
N THR A 87 -12.88 -17.53 29.12
CA THR A 87 -12.99 -18.70 30.01
C THR A 87 -13.60 -19.92 29.32
N ASN A 88 -14.37 -19.70 28.25
CA ASN A 88 -15.19 -20.71 27.55
C ASN A 88 -14.57 -21.17 26.22
N LEU A 89 -13.34 -20.76 25.90
CA LEU A 89 -12.61 -21.24 24.71
C LEU A 89 -12.11 -22.67 24.92
N PHE A 90 -11.94 -23.42 23.83
CA PHE A 90 -11.26 -24.73 23.88
C PHE A 90 -9.80 -24.58 24.29
N GLU A 91 -9.14 -23.52 23.82
CA GLU A 91 -7.78 -23.15 24.28
C GLU A 91 -7.72 -21.67 24.72
N PRO A 92 -8.07 -21.37 25.98
CA PRO A 92 -7.91 -20.03 26.55
C PRO A 92 -6.48 -19.52 26.36
N SER A 93 -6.33 -18.32 25.83
CA SER A 93 -5.04 -17.72 25.46
C SER A 93 -5.12 -16.21 25.51
N THR A 94 -3.97 -15.54 25.56
CA THR A 94 -3.90 -14.08 25.45
C THR A 94 -4.49 -13.60 24.12
N SER A 95 -5.06 -12.40 24.11
CA SER A 95 -5.53 -11.78 22.88
C SER A 95 -4.39 -11.52 21.90
N ARG A 96 -4.73 -11.44 20.60
CA ARG A 96 -3.85 -10.90 19.57
C ARG A 96 -4.50 -9.68 18.94
N GLU A 97 -3.72 -8.63 18.77
CA GLU A 97 -4.20 -7.43 18.11
C GLU A 97 -4.35 -7.64 16.59
N LYS A 98 -5.53 -7.31 16.05
CA LYS A 98 -5.83 -7.43 14.63
C LYS A 98 -6.62 -6.23 14.09
N PHE A 99 -6.44 -5.92 12.81
CA PHE A 99 -7.11 -4.80 12.17
C PHE A 99 -8.46 -5.21 11.58
N HIS A 100 -9.44 -4.33 11.73
CA HIS A 100 -10.76 -4.39 11.09
C HIS A 100 -11.08 -3.04 10.44
N GLY A 101 -11.37 -3.03 9.15
CA GLY A 101 -11.79 -1.82 8.44
C GLY A 101 -13.30 -1.77 8.32
N THR A 102 -13.88 -0.59 8.54
CA THR A 102 -15.33 -0.43 8.56
C THR A 102 -15.75 1.01 8.26
N ASN A 103 -17.03 1.24 8.00
CA ASN A 103 -17.57 2.59 7.82
C ASN A 103 -17.84 3.28 9.19
N THR A 104 -18.14 4.58 9.16
CA THR A 104 -18.36 5.37 10.39
C THR A 104 -19.49 4.85 11.26
N GLU A 105 -20.67 4.58 10.68
CA GLU A 105 -21.84 4.08 11.40
C GLU A 105 -21.59 2.72 12.06
N ALA A 106 -20.92 1.82 11.34
CA ALA A 106 -20.58 0.51 11.88
C ALA A 106 -19.50 0.62 12.96
N CYS A 107 -18.54 1.55 12.85
CA CYS A 107 -17.56 1.82 13.90
C CYS A 107 -18.24 2.23 15.21
N GLU A 108 -19.14 3.22 15.17
CA GLU A 108 -19.91 3.67 16.34
C GLU A 108 -20.73 2.55 16.97
N ASN A 109 -21.37 1.73 16.15
CA ASN A 109 -22.12 0.57 16.62
C ASN A 109 -21.22 -0.48 17.28
N ILE A 110 -20.05 -0.77 16.69
CA ILE A 110 -19.10 -1.78 17.20
C ILE A 110 -18.54 -1.36 18.56
N ILE A 111 -18.11 -0.10 18.72
CA ILE A 111 -17.52 0.35 19.99
C ILE A 111 -18.55 0.44 21.12
N THR A 112 -19.82 0.68 20.78
CA THR A 112 -20.90 0.84 21.76
C THR A 112 -21.52 -0.51 22.14
N ASN A 113 -21.82 -1.34 21.15
CA ASN A 113 -22.64 -2.54 21.30
C ASN A 113 -21.90 -3.85 21.02
N GLY A 114 -20.62 -3.78 20.62
CA GLY A 114 -19.85 -4.93 20.19
C GLY A 114 -20.11 -5.31 18.72
N PHE A 115 -19.33 -6.25 18.23
CA PHE A 115 -19.52 -6.82 16.90
C PHE A 115 -20.84 -7.59 16.79
N ARG A 116 -21.34 -7.76 15.57
CA ARG A 116 -22.49 -8.61 15.26
C ARG A 116 -22.12 -9.57 14.15
N LEU A 117 -22.62 -10.80 14.22
CA LEU A 117 -22.49 -11.73 13.11
C LEU A 117 -23.25 -11.21 11.89
N PRO A 118 -22.71 -11.39 10.68
CA PRO A 118 -23.41 -11.00 9.46
C PRO A 118 -24.73 -11.77 9.32
N ARG A 119 -25.79 -11.08 8.90
CA ARG A 119 -27.06 -11.71 8.52
C ARG A 119 -26.93 -12.40 7.17
N ASN A 120 -27.79 -13.37 6.90
CA ASN A 120 -27.90 -13.94 5.56
C ASN A 120 -28.56 -12.91 4.62
N ASP A 121 -27.72 -12.30 3.79
CA ASP A 121 -28.05 -11.29 2.79
C ASP A 121 -27.91 -11.84 1.36
N GLY A 122 -27.81 -13.17 1.21
CA GLY A 122 -27.55 -13.83 -0.06
C GLY A 122 -26.09 -13.73 -0.54
N GLN A 123 -25.22 -12.99 0.16
CA GLN A 123 -23.81 -12.89 -0.23
C GLN A 123 -22.99 -14.06 0.31
N GLN A 124 -22.29 -14.75 -0.59
CA GLN A 124 -21.36 -15.81 -0.22
C GLN A 124 -20.10 -15.22 0.41
N ARG A 125 -19.69 -15.79 1.56
CA ARG A 125 -18.49 -15.38 2.29
C ARG A 125 -17.49 -16.54 2.32
N MET A 126 -16.24 -16.27 1.96
CA MET A 126 -15.20 -17.28 1.76
C MET A 126 -15.01 -18.22 2.96
N PHE A 127 -15.19 -17.73 4.19
CA PHE A 127 -15.09 -18.51 5.42
C PHE A 127 -16.37 -18.40 6.25
N GLY A 128 -17.52 -18.29 5.56
CA GLY A 128 -18.84 -18.27 6.17
C GLY A 128 -19.17 -17.02 6.99
N PHE A 129 -20.15 -17.15 7.89
CA PHE A 129 -20.82 -16.05 8.60
C PHE A 129 -20.11 -15.70 9.91
N GLY A 130 -18.86 -15.27 9.81
CA GLY A 130 -18.05 -14.79 10.94
C GLY A 130 -17.63 -13.33 10.82
N ILE A 131 -16.87 -12.87 11.80
CA ILE A 131 -16.26 -11.53 11.84
C ILE A 131 -14.80 -11.65 11.41
N TYR A 132 -14.41 -10.86 10.42
CA TYR A 132 -13.13 -10.99 9.73
C TYR A 132 -12.13 -9.96 10.22
N PHE A 133 -10.89 -10.42 10.44
CA PHE A 133 -9.76 -9.60 10.83
C PHE A 133 -8.52 -9.93 9.98
N ALA A 134 -7.57 -9.01 9.96
CA ALA A 134 -6.30 -9.16 9.26
C ALA A 134 -5.11 -8.76 10.14
N THR A 135 -3.94 -9.35 9.87
CA THR A 135 -2.67 -8.82 10.39
C THR A 135 -2.30 -7.51 9.69
N ASP A 136 -2.57 -7.43 8.39
CA ASP A 136 -2.14 -6.32 7.54
C ASP A 136 -3.11 -5.13 7.62
N SER A 137 -2.63 -3.98 8.09
CA SER A 137 -3.40 -2.73 8.19
C SER A 137 -3.91 -2.29 6.82
N SER A 138 -3.04 -2.36 5.80
CA SER A 138 -3.36 -1.95 4.43
C SER A 138 -4.42 -2.81 3.76
N LYS A 139 -4.61 -4.06 4.23
CA LYS A 139 -5.71 -4.91 3.79
C LYS A 139 -7.04 -4.42 4.34
N SER A 140 -7.11 -4.20 5.65
CA SER A 140 -8.31 -3.69 6.30
C SER A 140 -8.64 -2.27 5.87
N ALA A 141 -7.66 -1.46 5.47
CA ALA A 141 -7.85 -0.08 5.02
C ALA A 141 -8.46 0.06 3.61
N GLN A 142 -8.57 -1.03 2.84
CA GLN A 142 -9.10 -0.98 1.47
C GLN A 142 -10.54 -0.43 1.45
N GLN A 143 -10.86 0.35 0.42
CA GLN A 143 -12.15 1.03 0.23
C GLN A 143 -13.35 0.07 0.27
N ILE A 144 -13.16 -1.18 -0.14
CA ILE A 144 -14.21 -2.21 -0.07
C ILE A 144 -14.69 -2.48 1.37
N TYR A 145 -13.84 -2.22 2.38
CA TYR A 145 -14.12 -2.41 3.80
C TYR A 145 -14.47 -1.08 4.48
N THR A 146 -13.67 -0.04 4.28
CA THR A 146 -13.85 1.26 4.94
C THR A 146 -14.99 2.08 4.35
N LYS A 147 -15.39 1.82 3.10
CA LYS A 147 -16.45 2.56 2.38
C LYS A 147 -16.23 4.08 2.41
N GLY A 148 -14.98 4.52 2.29
CA GLY A 148 -14.61 5.94 2.30
C GLY A 148 -14.43 6.57 3.69
N SER A 149 -14.73 5.87 4.78
CA SER A 149 -14.57 6.41 6.14
C SER A 149 -13.12 6.71 6.51
N ASN A 150 -12.19 5.97 5.91
CA ASN A 150 -10.78 5.90 6.32
C ASN A 150 -10.59 5.60 7.82
N ILE A 151 -11.42 4.67 8.33
CA ILE A 151 -11.37 4.18 9.71
C ILE A 151 -10.82 2.76 9.75
N LEU A 152 -9.83 2.54 10.61
CA LEU A 152 -9.46 1.21 11.11
C LEU A 152 -9.85 1.09 12.58
N ILE A 153 -10.25 -0.11 12.98
CA ILE A 153 -10.34 -0.50 14.37
C ILE A 153 -9.22 -1.51 14.63
N LEU A 154 -8.39 -1.24 15.64
CA LEU A 154 -7.45 -2.22 16.18
C LEU A 154 -8.14 -2.93 17.34
N CYS A 155 -8.35 -4.24 17.19
CA CYS A 155 -9.09 -5.06 18.15
C CYS A 155 -8.17 -6.05 18.84
N ASP A 156 -8.42 -6.27 20.12
CA ASP A 156 -7.98 -7.48 20.79
C ASP A 156 -8.86 -8.66 20.36
N VAL A 157 -8.27 -9.72 19.85
CA VAL A 157 -8.99 -10.89 19.34
C VAL A 157 -8.54 -12.17 20.05
N LEU A 158 -9.49 -12.86 20.68
CA LEU A 158 -9.30 -14.18 21.27
C LEU A 158 -9.45 -15.26 20.20
N LEU A 159 -8.31 -15.70 19.66
CA LEU A 159 -8.30 -16.72 18.61
C LEU A 159 -8.52 -18.13 19.14
N GLY A 160 -8.12 -18.40 20.39
CA GLY A 160 -8.25 -19.72 21.00
C GLY A 160 -7.60 -20.82 20.16
N LYS A 161 -8.25 -21.98 20.08
CA LYS A 161 -7.83 -23.07 19.21
C LYS A 161 -8.22 -22.78 17.75
N GLU A 162 -7.22 -22.45 16.93
CA GLU A 162 -7.40 -22.02 15.54
C GLU A 162 -7.57 -23.22 14.59
N MET A 163 -8.63 -23.23 13.78
CA MET A 163 -8.76 -24.16 12.64
C MET A 163 -8.02 -23.59 11.44
N LYS A 164 -6.87 -24.19 11.11
CA LYS A 164 -6.07 -23.75 9.96
C LYS A 164 -6.63 -24.29 8.65
N VAL A 165 -6.91 -23.42 7.67
CA VAL A 165 -7.46 -23.82 6.36
C VAL A 165 -6.74 -23.14 5.21
N SER A 166 -6.58 -23.82 4.08
CA SER A 166 -6.01 -23.26 2.84
C SER A 166 -7.04 -23.05 1.74
N THR A 167 -8.28 -23.51 1.93
CA THR A 167 -9.39 -23.47 0.96
C THR A 167 -10.63 -22.80 1.57
N PRO A 168 -11.54 -22.23 0.76
CA PRO A 168 -12.79 -21.64 1.24
C PRO A 168 -13.65 -22.62 2.08
N GLN A 169 -14.30 -22.09 3.11
CA GLN A 169 -15.21 -22.79 4.03
C GLN A 169 -16.57 -22.06 4.08
N TYR A 170 -17.33 -22.13 2.99
CA TYR A 170 -18.50 -21.26 2.77
C TYR A 170 -19.64 -21.43 3.79
N ILE A 171 -19.80 -22.63 4.37
CA ILE A 171 -20.87 -22.94 5.33
C ILE A 171 -20.49 -22.67 6.78
N MET A 172 -19.27 -22.17 7.04
CA MET A 172 -18.75 -22.02 8.39
C MET A 172 -19.57 -21.02 9.21
N ASN A 173 -19.87 -21.38 10.46
CA ASN A 173 -20.61 -20.58 11.42
C ASN A 173 -20.24 -21.03 12.85
N TYR A 174 -20.84 -20.39 13.86
CA TYR A 174 -20.57 -20.69 15.27
C TYR A 174 -20.78 -22.16 15.64
N ASN A 175 -21.91 -22.76 15.24
CA ASN A 175 -22.20 -24.15 15.59
C ASN A 175 -21.22 -25.11 14.91
N THR A 176 -20.89 -24.86 13.64
CA THR A 176 -19.95 -25.69 12.88
C THR A 176 -18.54 -25.62 13.45
N ILE A 177 -18.01 -24.43 13.73
CA ILE A 177 -16.63 -24.31 14.24
C ILE A 177 -16.51 -24.96 15.63
N LYS A 178 -17.54 -24.82 16.48
CA LYS A 178 -17.59 -25.42 17.82
C LYS A 178 -17.75 -26.94 17.77
N SER A 179 -18.57 -27.48 16.86
CA SER A 179 -18.70 -28.95 16.70
C SER A 179 -17.42 -29.60 16.19
N LEU A 180 -16.60 -28.86 15.44
CA LEU A 180 -15.26 -29.28 15.01
C LEU A 180 -14.20 -29.14 16.11
N GLY A 181 -14.55 -28.60 17.29
CA GLY A 181 -13.65 -28.45 18.42
C GLY A 181 -12.61 -27.34 18.25
N TYR A 182 -12.99 -26.25 17.58
CA TYR A 182 -12.16 -25.05 17.38
C TYR A 182 -12.89 -23.77 17.84
N ASP A 183 -12.11 -22.73 18.14
CA ASP A 183 -12.62 -21.43 18.60
C ASP A 183 -12.65 -20.38 17.49
N SER A 184 -11.80 -20.51 16.49
CA SER A 184 -11.70 -19.59 15.36
C SER A 184 -11.16 -20.29 14.12
N LEU A 185 -11.16 -19.59 12.99
CA LEU A 185 -10.56 -20.04 11.74
C LEU A 185 -9.39 -19.13 11.36
N PHE A 186 -8.27 -19.76 10.99
CA PHE A 186 -7.08 -19.09 10.48
C PHE A 186 -6.79 -19.53 9.04
N ALA A 187 -6.85 -18.59 8.11
CA ALA A 187 -6.40 -18.80 6.74
C ALA A 187 -5.02 -18.16 6.56
N PRO A 188 -3.95 -18.95 6.36
CA PRO A 188 -2.61 -18.43 6.18
C PRO A 188 -2.48 -17.76 4.80
N ARG A 189 -1.57 -16.78 4.73
CA ARG A 189 -1.16 -16.09 3.50
C ARG A 189 -0.60 -17.08 2.47
N ASP A 190 -0.54 -16.62 1.22
CA ASP A 190 0.05 -17.33 0.07
C ASP A 190 -0.60 -18.70 -0.25
N THR A 191 -1.91 -18.82 -0.04
CA THR A 191 -2.70 -20.03 -0.33
C THR A 191 -3.51 -19.94 -1.62
N LYS A 192 -3.20 -18.97 -2.48
CA LYS A 192 -3.96 -18.72 -3.73
C LYS A 192 -3.97 -19.89 -4.70
N SER A 193 -2.91 -20.69 -4.75
CA SER A 193 -2.83 -21.92 -5.55
C SER A 193 -3.88 -22.97 -5.15
N ALA A 194 -4.34 -22.95 -3.90
CA ALA A 194 -5.41 -23.80 -3.38
C ALA A 194 -6.77 -23.10 -3.35
N GLY A 195 -6.93 -21.94 -4.01
CA GLY A 195 -8.17 -21.15 -3.97
C GLY A 195 -8.37 -20.34 -2.68
N GLY A 196 -7.35 -20.25 -1.82
CA GLY A 196 -7.36 -19.51 -0.57
C GLY A 196 -7.08 -18.01 -0.73
N VAL A 197 -6.26 -17.48 0.18
CA VAL A 197 -6.02 -16.04 0.35
C VAL A 197 -4.56 -15.68 0.06
N LEU A 198 -4.35 -14.47 -0.46
CA LEU A 198 -3.01 -13.91 -0.65
C LEU A 198 -2.44 -13.41 0.68
N PHE A 199 -3.26 -12.72 1.47
CA PHE A 199 -2.92 -12.24 2.81
C PHE A 199 -3.74 -12.97 3.85
N ASP A 200 -3.20 -13.12 5.06
CA ASP A 200 -3.85 -13.88 6.13
C ASP A 200 -5.25 -13.35 6.50
N LYS A 201 -6.11 -14.24 6.99
CA LYS A 201 -7.40 -13.89 7.57
C LYS A 201 -7.63 -14.67 8.86
N PHE A 202 -8.18 -13.98 9.83
CA PHE A 202 -8.67 -14.56 11.08
C PHE A 202 -10.18 -14.35 11.11
N VAL A 203 -10.92 -15.39 11.46
CA VAL A 203 -12.39 -15.34 11.51
C VAL A 203 -12.85 -15.91 12.84
N ILE A 204 -13.56 -15.07 13.61
CA ILE A 204 -14.26 -15.50 14.84
C ILE A 204 -15.75 -15.66 14.54
N TYR A 205 -16.40 -16.53 15.29
CA TYR A 205 -17.83 -16.82 15.12
C TYR A 205 -18.64 -16.53 16.39
N ASP A 206 -17.99 -16.10 17.46
CA ASP A 206 -18.62 -15.47 18.62
C ASP A 206 -18.16 -14.00 18.69
N PRO A 207 -19.07 -13.01 18.58
CA PRO A 207 -18.69 -11.61 18.66
C PRO A 207 -17.95 -11.20 19.93
N ARG A 208 -18.16 -11.93 21.03
CA ARG A 208 -17.48 -11.69 22.31
C ARG A 208 -15.98 -12.01 22.26
N GLN A 209 -15.50 -12.71 21.22
CA GLN A 209 -14.07 -12.96 21.03
C GLN A 209 -13.29 -11.72 20.57
N ALA A 210 -13.94 -10.59 20.27
CA ALA A 210 -13.27 -9.37 19.86
C ALA A 210 -13.66 -8.17 20.71
N TYR A 211 -12.65 -7.44 21.19
CA TYR A 211 -12.82 -6.16 21.86
C TYR A 211 -12.22 -5.03 20.99
N PRO A 212 -13.00 -4.02 20.59
CA PRO A 212 -12.48 -2.87 19.86
C PRO A 212 -11.68 -1.98 20.83
N ARG A 213 -10.35 -1.94 20.67
CA ARG A 213 -9.44 -1.23 21.60
C ARG A 213 -9.15 0.19 21.14
N TYR A 214 -8.83 0.36 19.85
CA TYR A 214 -8.49 1.68 19.30
C TYR A 214 -9.25 1.96 18.01
N ILE A 215 -9.71 3.21 17.86
CA ILE A 215 -10.20 3.77 16.61
C ILE A 215 -9.05 4.56 15.99
N ILE A 216 -8.73 4.29 14.74
CA ILE A 216 -7.62 4.90 14.02
C ILE A 216 -8.20 5.58 12.79
N ASN A 217 -8.13 6.91 12.76
CA ASN A 217 -8.45 7.68 11.57
C ASN A 217 -7.17 7.92 10.79
N PHE A 218 -7.24 7.74 9.48
CA PHE A 218 -6.12 8.03 8.60
C PHE A 218 -6.56 8.86 7.39
N LYS A 219 -5.61 9.57 6.80
CA LYS A 219 -5.72 10.08 5.43
C LYS A 219 -4.84 9.21 4.56
N ALA A 220 -5.39 8.69 3.47
CA ALA A 220 -4.56 8.03 2.49
C ALA A 220 -3.86 9.11 1.66
N THR A 221 -2.56 9.33 1.88
CA THR A 221 -1.74 10.09 0.94
C THR A 221 -1.50 9.17 -0.24
N GLN A 222 -2.12 9.48 -1.37
CA GLN A 222 -2.02 8.65 -2.56
C GLN A 222 -0.67 8.88 -3.26
N MET A 223 0.40 8.36 -2.68
CA MET A 223 1.69 8.15 -3.38
C MET A 223 1.57 6.92 -4.29
N GLY A 224 0.67 7.05 -5.26
CA GLY A 224 0.18 6.00 -6.15
C GLY A 224 -1.17 6.48 -6.66
N VAL A 225 -1.28 6.71 -7.97
CA VAL A 225 -2.48 7.28 -8.60
C VAL A 225 -3.76 6.60 -8.10
N PRO A 226 -4.75 7.35 -7.60
CA PRO A 226 -6.08 6.84 -7.34
C PRO A 226 -6.68 6.31 -8.64
N LEU A 227 -6.78 4.99 -8.75
CA LEU A 227 -7.82 4.37 -9.57
C LEU A 227 -9.16 4.52 -8.80
N GLY A 228 -9.60 5.76 -8.59
CA GLY A 228 -10.72 6.04 -7.68
C GLY A 228 -11.04 7.52 -7.42
N SER A 229 -10.33 8.48 -8.01
CA SER A 229 -10.77 9.88 -8.05
C SER A 229 -10.53 10.48 -9.44
N ILE A 230 -11.28 9.98 -10.41
CA ILE A 230 -11.70 10.82 -11.53
C ILE A 230 -12.55 11.90 -10.87
N LEU A 231 -11.97 13.11 -10.69
CA LEU A 231 -12.62 14.43 -10.65
C LEU A 231 -11.64 15.52 -10.14
N SER A 232 -10.41 15.49 -10.65
CA SER A 232 -9.69 16.72 -11.02
C SER A 232 -9.01 16.45 -12.35
N ALA A 233 -9.77 16.58 -13.44
CA ALA A 233 -9.35 16.24 -14.81
C ALA A 233 -8.40 17.29 -15.42
N LYS A 234 -7.59 17.97 -14.61
CA LYS A 234 -6.81 19.13 -15.07
C LYS A 234 -5.32 18.87 -14.93
N PHE A 235 -4.61 19.15 -16.01
CA PHE A 235 -3.15 19.28 -16.04
C PHE A 235 -2.69 20.35 -15.04
N GLN A 236 -1.71 20.03 -14.21
CA GLN A 236 -1.15 20.94 -13.21
C GLN A 236 0.38 20.93 -13.26
N LYS A 237 0.96 22.08 -12.93
CA LYS A 237 2.41 22.27 -12.77
C LYS A 237 2.67 22.92 -11.42
N HIS A 238 3.65 22.38 -10.70
CA HIS A 238 4.12 22.91 -9.43
C HIS A 238 5.58 23.28 -9.58
N GLU A 239 5.90 24.56 -9.41
CA GLU A 239 7.30 25.00 -9.35
C GLU A 239 7.82 24.86 -7.93
N ILE A 240 8.93 24.15 -7.80
CA ILE A 240 9.53 23.82 -6.52
C ILE A 240 11.00 24.24 -6.57
N TYR A 241 11.44 24.96 -5.55
CA TYR A 241 12.77 25.58 -5.48
C TYR A 241 13.62 24.90 -4.40
N PRO A 242 14.95 24.90 -4.54
CA PRO A 242 15.85 24.39 -3.51
C PRO A 242 15.56 25.01 -2.14
N SER A 243 15.41 24.17 -1.13
CA SER A 243 15.21 24.59 0.25
C SER A 243 16.09 23.77 1.20
N ARG A 244 16.61 24.43 2.23
CA ARG A 244 17.31 23.78 3.35
C ARG A 244 16.36 23.03 4.28
N TYR A 245 15.10 23.45 4.33
CA TYR A 245 14.07 22.83 5.16
C TYR A 245 13.41 21.70 4.37
N PHE A 246 13.25 20.56 5.02
CA PHE A 246 12.51 19.43 4.49
C PHE A 246 11.28 19.25 5.37
N ASN A 247 10.11 19.43 4.78
CA ASN A 247 8.83 19.16 5.43
C ASN A 247 8.35 17.77 4.97
N PRO A 248 8.45 16.72 5.81
CA PRO A 248 8.02 15.38 5.44
C PRO A 248 6.50 15.27 5.18
N SER A 249 5.71 16.28 5.55
CA SER A 249 4.28 16.37 5.24
C SER A 249 3.98 17.07 3.91
N ASN A 250 4.98 17.67 3.25
CA ASN A 250 4.83 18.30 1.93
C ASN A 250 5.22 17.34 0.81
N GLU A 251 4.26 16.84 0.04
CA GLU A 251 4.51 15.93 -1.09
C GLU A 251 5.49 16.53 -2.13
N LEU A 252 5.45 17.85 -2.33
CA LEU A 252 6.31 18.54 -3.28
C LEU A 252 7.79 18.47 -2.88
N ASP A 253 8.10 18.38 -1.58
CA ASP A 253 9.49 18.24 -1.12
C ASP A 253 10.07 16.90 -1.59
N TYR A 254 9.29 15.81 -1.56
CA TYR A 254 9.74 14.52 -2.08
C TYR A 254 9.98 14.57 -3.58
N HIS A 255 9.09 15.21 -4.34
CA HIS A 255 9.23 15.37 -5.78
C HIS A 255 10.50 16.14 -6.15
N PHE A 256 10.79 17.22 -5.43
CA PHE A 256 12.03 17.96 -5.60
C PHE A 256 13.25 17.06 -5.31
N ARG A 257 13.25 16.35 -4.17
CA ARG A 257 14.37 15.48 -3.78
C ARG A 257 14.61 14.34 -4.76
N VAL A 258 13.57 13.71 -5.31
CA VAL A 258 13.71 12.66 -6.32
C VAL A 258 14.36 13.20 -7.59
N ALA A 259 13.85 14.31 -8.13
CA ALA A 259 14.37 14.90 -9.36
C ALA A 259 15.80 15.45 -9.18
N GLU A 260 16.05 16.14 -8.06
CA GLU A 260 17.36 16.67 -7.70
C GLU A 260 18.38 15.54 -7.50
N ALA A 261 18.05 14.52 -6.70
CA ALA A 261 18.96 13.41 -6.43
C ALA A 261 19.28 12.62 -7.71
N GLN A 262 18.30 12.39 -8.58
CA GLN A 262 18.52 11.71 -9.86
C GLN A 262 19.44 12.51 -10.78
N PHE A 263 19.32 13.84 -10.80
CA PHE A 263 20.22 14.69 -11.57
C PHE A 263 21.62 14.73 -10.96
N ARG A 264 21.73 15.07 -9.67
CA ARG A 264 22.99 15.31 -8.95
C ARG A 264 23.88 14.07 -8.84
N ARG A 265 23.28 12.88 -8.72
CA ARG A 265 24.07 11.64 -8.68
C ARG A 265 24.81 11.36 -10.00
N LEU A 266 24.41 12.02 -11.10
CA LEU A 266 24.95 11.80 -12.45
C LEU A 266 25.59 13.05 -13.08
N CYS A 267 25.32 14.24 -12.54
CA CYS A 267 25.89 15.50 -13.01
C CYS A 267 26.24 16.38 -11.79
N GLN A 268 27.54 16.57 -11.57
CA GLN A 268 28.06 17.32 -10.42
C GLN A 268 28.41 18.79 -10.75
N ASN A 269 28.58 19.11 -12.04
CA ASN A 269 29.10 20.41 -12.50
C ASN A 269 28.01 21.47 -12.78
N ARG A 270 26.76 21.18 -12.39
CA ARG A 270 25.59 22.05 -12.55
C ARG A 270 24.70 21.93 -11.33
N ASP A 271 24.06 23.03 -10.97
CA ASP A 271 23.12 23.08 -9.86
C ASP A 271 21.68 23.02 -10.37
N VAL A 272 20.84 22.26 -9.68
CA VAL A 272 19.38 22.30 -9.88
C VAL A 272 18.86 23.55 -9.19
N ILE A 273 18.30 24.49 -9.97
CA ILE A 273 17.79 25.77 -9.46
C ILE A 273 16.26 25.77 -9.28
N LYS A 274 15.57 24.86 -9.98
CA LYS A 274 14.12 24.69 -9.92
C LYS A 274 13.74 23.32 -10.46
N VAL A 275 12.73 22.70 -9.87
CA VAL A 275 12.04 21.54 -10.43
C VAL A 275 10.60 21.92 -10.69
N THR A 276 10.11 21.73 -11.91
CA THR A 276 8.68 21.78 -12.20
C THR A 276 8.13 20.37 -12.14
N TYR A 277 7.34 20.05 -11.11
CA TYR A 277 6.60 18.79 -11.02
C TYR A 277 5.28 18.90 -11.79
N VAL A 278 4.94 17.87 -12.55
CA VAL A 278 3.77 17.86 -13.43
C VAL A 278 2.81 16.76 -13.03
N ARG A 279 1.52 17.13 -12.85
CA ARG A 279 0.40 16.19 -12.79
C ARG A 279 -0.34 16.24 -14.12
N ASN A 280 -0.40 15.10 -14.79
CA ASN A 280 -1.21 14.96 -16.01
C ASN A 280 -2.02 13.67 -15.90
N PRO A 281 -3.26 13.73 -15.34
CA PRO A 281 -4.07 12.54 -15.06
C PRO A 281 -4.29 11.63 -16.28
N ALA A 282 -4.39 12.21 -17.48
CA ALA A 282 -4.56 11.45 -18.72
C ALA A 282 -3.31 10.61 -19.03
N LEU A 283 -2.12 11.22 -18.97
CA LEU A 283 -0.86 10.50 -19.20
C LEU A 283 -0.51 9.54 -18.06
N GLU A 284 -0.79 9.92 -16.82
CA GLU A 284 -0.62 9.06 -15.64
C GLU A 284 -1.46 7.78 -15.78
N SER A 285 -2.71 7.91 -16.22
CA SER A 285 -3.61 6.76 -16.40
C SER A 285 -3.14 5.84 -17.53
N GLN A 286 -2.68 6.40 -18.65
CA GLN A 286 -2.13 5.62 -19.76
C GLN A 286 -0.87 4.87 -19.34
N PHE A 287 0.06 5.56 -18.67
CA PHE A 287 1.29 4.96 -18.19
C PHE A 287 1.03 3.85 -17.16
N LEU A 288 0.09 4.06 -16.23
CA LEU A 288 -0.29 3.05 -15.25
C LEU A 288 -0.87 1.79 -15.91
N GLU A 289 -1.70 1.96 -16.93
CA GLU A 289 -2.26 0.82 -17.66
C GLU A 289 -1.18 0.05 -18.44
N THR A 290 -0.25 0.75 -19.08
CA THR A 290 0.92 0.12 -19.70
C THR A 290 1.83 -0.55 -18.67
N SER A 291 1.98 0.01 -17.46
CA SER A 291 2.73 -0.63 -16.37
C SER A 291 2.10 -1.94 -15.92
N LYS A 292 0.77 -2.03 -15.82
CA LYS A 292 0.07 -3.30 -15.54
C LYS A 292 0.30 -4.33 -16.65
N GLN A 293 0.29 -3.91 -17.91
CA GLN A 293 0.58 -4.80 -19.04
C GLN A 293 2.00 -5.35 -18.97
N PHE A 294 2.98 -4.52 -18.59
CA PHE A 294 4.37 -4.96 -18.38
C PHE A 294 4.48 -5.93 -17.20
N ALA A 295 3.82 -5.64 -16.08
CA ALA A 295 3.77 -6.54 -14.92
C ALA A 295 3.11 -7.89 -15.27
N ALA A 296 2.06 -7.90 -16.10
CA ALA A 296 1.45 -9.13 -16.59
C ALA A 296 2.36 -9.90 -17.57
N LYS A 297 3.10 -9.18 -18.43
CA LYS A 297 4.02 -9.75 -19.42
C LYS A 297 5.25 -10.39 -18.77
N TYR A 298 5.85 -9.73 -17.78
CA TYR A 298 7.12 -10.13 -17.18
C TYR A 298 7.00 -10.77 -15.81
N GLY A 299 5.86 -10.62 -15.14
CA GLY A 299 5.65 -11.01 -13.75
C GLY A 299 5.74 -9.81 -12.80
N ALA A 300 4.90 -9.83 -11.76
CA ALA A 300 4.90 -8.78 -10.75
C ALA A 300 6.24 -8.79 -9.97
N GLY A 301 6.98 -7.68 -10.03
CA GLY A 301 8.28 -7.52 -9.37
C GLY A 301 9.50 -7.83 -10.25
N ALA A 302 9.30 -8.25 -11.51
CA ALA A 302 10.40 -8.39 -12.47
C ALA A 302 11.05 -7.02 -12.77
N GLU A 303 12.36 -6.99 -12.95
CA GLU A 303 13.10 -5.75 -13.21
C GLU A 303 12.61 -5.07 -14.50
N GLU A 304 12.29 -5.84 -15.54
CA GLU A 304 11.77 -5.32 -16.81
C GLU A 304 10.36 -4.69 -16.67
N ALA A 305 9.61 -5.04 -15.63
CA ALA A 305 8.31 -4.43 -15.37
C ALA A 305 8.42 -3.08 -14.63
N ASN A 306 9.60 -2.76 -14.08
CA ASN A 306 9.80 -1.55 -13.29
C ASN A 306 10.18 -0.36 -14.20
N PRO A 307 9.69 0.85 -13.87
CA PRO A 307 10.07 2.04 -14.61
C PRO A 307 11.49 2.48 -14.27
N ILE A 308 12.24 2.92 -15.28
CA ILE A 308 13.50 3.66 -15.12
C ILE A 308 13.26 5.17 -15.14
N LEU A 309 14.25 5.94 -14.69
CA LEU A 309 14.27 7.40 -14.81
C LEU A 309 15.28 7.83 -15.86
N ALA A 310 14.82 8.52 -16.89
CA ALA A 310 15.69 9.02 -17.96
C ALA A 310 15.31 10.43 -18.40
N PHE A 311 16.31 11.16 -18.87
CA PHE A 311 16.25 12.55 -19.26
C PHE A 311 16.02 12.69 -20.77
N HIS A 312 15.32 13.75 -21.14
CA HIS A 312 15.16 14.22 -22.50
C HIS A 312 15.51 15.71 -22.58
N GLY A 313 16.39 16.06 -23.53
CA GLY A 313 16.70 17.45 -23.86
C GLY A 313 16.01 17.85 -25.17
N THR A 314 15.51 19.08 -25.24
CA THR A 314 14.94 19.65 -26.46
C THR A 314 15.47 21.07 -26.67
N PRO A 315 15.88 21.45 -27.90
CA PRO A 315 16.51 22.75 -28.15
C PRO A 315 15.51 23.91 -28.22
N ILE A 316 14.21 23.61 -28.12
CA ILE A 316 13.13 24.60 -28.20
C ILE A 316 12.32 24.50 -26.91
N GLU A 317 12.43 25.52 -26.06
CA GLU A 317 11.77 25.55 -24.75
C GLU A 317 10.24 25.36 -24.85
N LYS A 318 9.61 25.90 -25.89
CA LYS A 318 8.16 25.72 -26.14
C LYS A 318 7.75 24.26 -26.35
N ASN A 319 8.66 23.38 -26.78
CA ASN A 319 8.37 21.95 -26.93
C ASN A 319 8.12 21.28 -25.59
N ILE A 320 8.75 21.76 -24.51
CA ILE A 320 8.58 21.21 -23.17
C ILE A 320 7.09 21.23 -22.79
N GLU A 321 6.43 22.38 -22.93
CA GLU A 321 5.00 22.51 -22.58
C GLU A 321 4.11 21.58 -23.39
N SER A 322 4.40 21.40 -24.69
CA SER A 322 3.66 20.48 -25.55
C SER A 322 3.83 19.02 -25.12
N ILE A 323 5.07 18.60 -24.83
CA ILE A 323 5.39 17.25 -24.35
C ILE A 323 4.70 16.96 -23.01
N LEU A 324 4.73 17.90 -22.07
CA LEU A 324 4.10 17.73 -20.76
C LEU A 324 2.58 17.56 -20.85
N LYS A 325 1.93 18.24 -21.81
CA LYS A 325 0.47 18.18 -22.00
C LYS A 325 0.03 16.97 -22.82
N ASN A 326 0.74 16.68 -23.90
CA ASN A 326 0.27 15.79 -24.97
C ASN A 326 1.15 14.55 -25.15
N ASN A 327 2.10 14.32 -24.24
CA ASN A 327 3.16 13.33 -24.35
C ASN A 327 4.09 13.56 -25.57
N PHE A 328 5.06 12.68 -25.73
CA PHE A 328 5.86 12.59 -26.93
C PHE A 328 5.01 12.07 -28.09
N GLN A 329 4.91 12.85 -29.17
CA GLN A 329 4.05 12.51 -30.30
C GLN A 329 4.88 11.95 -31.45
N ARG A 330 4.48 10.76 -31.93
CA ARG A 330 5.16 10.01 -33.01
C ARG A 330 5.36 10.84 -34.29
N SER A 331 4.44 11.76 -34.59
CA SER A 331 4.50 12.65 -35.76
C SER A 331 5.72 13.59 -35.79
N TYR A 332 6.39 13.80 -34.66
CA TYR A 332 7.62 14.60 -34.58
C TYR A 332 8.91 13.78 -34.72
N ILE A 333 8.81 12.45 -34.83
CA ILE A 333 9.98 11.59 -35.11
C ILE A 333 10.32 11.74 -36.60
N LYS A 334 11.46 12.36 -36.91
CA LYS A 334 11.90 12.59 -38.30
C LYS A 334 13.20 11.87 -38.63
N ARG A 335 14.27 12.22 -37.93
CA ARG A 335 15.62 11.66 -38.16
C ARG A 335 16.06 10.95 -36.90
N THR A 336 16.37 9.66 -37.03
CA THR A 336 16.78 8.81 -35.91
C THR A 336 18.08 8.11 -36.24
N ALA A 337 18.97 7.98 -35.25
CA ALA A 337 20.33 7.50 -35.46
C ALA A 337 20.51 5.99 -35.18
N TYR A 338 19.69 5.41 -34.31
CA TYR A 338 19.83 4.02 -33.85
C TYR A 338 18.55 3.19 -34.00
N GLY A 339 17.43 3.83 -34.31
CA GLY A 339 16.13 3.19 -34.48
C GLY A 339 14.98 4.17 -34.29
N HIS A 340 13.80 3.79 -34.77
CA HIS A 340 12.61 4.63 -34.71
C HIS A 340 12.10 4.73 -33.27
N GLY A 341 11.88 5.97 -32.79
CA GLY A 341 11.32 6.22 -31.47
C GLY A 341 11.78 7.55 -30.87
N HIS A 342 11.36 7.78 -29.63
CA HIS A 342 11.76 8.90 -28.80
C HIS A 342 13.02 8.56 -28.00
N TYR A 343 13.98 9.49 -28.01
CA TYR A 343 15.31 9.28 -27.43
C TYR A 343 15.38 9.89 -26.04
N PHE A 344 15.86 9.08 -25.11
CA PHE A 344 16.11 9.44 -23.72
C PHE A 344 17.53 9.05 -23.35
N SER A 345 18.08 9.64 -22.30
CA SER A 345 19.35 9.20 -21.73
C SER A 345 19.21 9.05 -20.23
N GLU A 346 19.76 7.98 -19.67
CA GLU A 346 19.86 7.90 -18.21
C GLU A 346 20.92 8.87 -17.67
N PHE A 347 21.75 9.49 -18.54
CA PHE A 347 22.79 10.45 -18.17
C PHE A 347 22.39 11.90 -18.54
N PRO A 348 22.32 12.83 -17.57
CA PRO A 348 21.92 14.21 -17.84
C PRO A 348 22.80 14.92 -18.86
N GLU A 349 24.12 14.73 -18.83
CA GLU A 349 25.06 15.38 -19.75
C GLU A 349 24.80 14.98 -21.21
N THR A 350 24.45 13.71 -21.44
CA THR A 350 24.09 13.25 -22.79
C THR A 350 22.79 13.91 -23.26
N ALA A 351 21.77 13.98 -22.39
CA ALA A 351 20.53 14.66 -22.72
C ALA A 351 20.72 16.18 -22.93
N LEU A 352 21.60 16.83 -22.16
CA LEU A 352 21.95 18.25 -22.32
C LEU A 352 22.58 18.55 -23.67
N GLY A 353 23.35 17.63 -24.23
CA GLY A 353 23.86 17.75 -25.60
C GLY A 353 22.76 17.96 -26.65
N TYR A 354 21.53 17.51 -26.37
CA TYR A 354 20.34 17.71 -27.21
C TYR A 354 19.47 18.90 -26.81
N ALA A 355 19.71 19.50 -25.64
CA ALA A 355 18.94 20.64 -25.14
C ALA A 355 19.34 21.99 -25.79
N GLY A 356 20.41 22.03 -26.60
CA GLY A 356 20.85 23.27 -27.24
C GLY A 356 21.20 24.33 -26.20
N SER A 357 20.57 25.52 -26.30
CA SER A 357 20.72 26.59 -25.31
C SER A 357 19.72 26.51 -24.14
N VAL A 358 18.79 25.55 -24.17
CA VAL A 358 17.77 25.39 -23.12
C VAL A 358 18.41 24.80 -21.86
N LYS A 359 18.36 25.55 -20.75
CA LYS A 359 18.91 25.14 -19.45
C LYS A 359 17.92 24.30 -18.64
N ALA A 360 17.26 23.35 -19.29
CA ALA A 360 16.30 22.46 -18.67
C ALA A 360 16.25 21.10 -19.35
N LEU A 361 16.01 20.05 -18.55
CA LEU A 361 15.77 18.69 -19.02
C LEU A 361 14.39 18.21 -18.56
N ILE A 362 13.71 17.44 -19.40
CA ILE A 362 12.52 16.70 -18.99
C ILE A 362 12.99 15.38 -18.38
N LEU A 363 12.64 15.11 -17.12
CA LEU A 363 12.88 13.82 -16.47
C LEU A 363 11.59 12.99 -16.53
N CYS A 364 11.69 11.83 -17.18
CA CYS A 364 10.57 10.94 -17.42
C CYS A 364 10.70 9.65 -16.61
N LYS A 365 9.56 9.08 -16.22
CA LYS A 365 9.47 7.64 -15.96
C LYS A 365 9.29 6.92 -17.28
N ILE A 366 10.02 5.82 -17.47
CA ILE A 366 10.01 5.04 -18.71
C ILE A 366 9.90 3.56 -18.40
N LEU A 367 8.92 2.89 -19.00
CA LEU A 367 8.83 1.43 -19.02
C LEU A 367 9.70 0.90 -20.16
N ALA A 368 11.00 0.76 -19.90
CA ALA A 368 11.95 0.31 -20.91
C ALA A 368 11.76 -1.16 -21.29
N GLY A 369 11.23 -1.99 -20.37
CA GLY A 369 11.02 -3.41 -20.61
C GLY A 369 12.33 -4.12 -20.88
N ARG A 370 12.26 -5.11 -21.77
CA ARG A 370 13.47 -5.75 -22.28
C ARG A 370 14.06 -4.89 -23.39
N SER A 371 15.22 -4.29 -23.16
CA SER A 371 15.95 -3.51 -24.16
C SER A 371 16.86 -4.36 -25.02
N LEU A 372 16.87 -4.11 -26.33
CA LEU A 372 17.85 -4.63 -27.27
C LEU A 372 19.07 -3.71 -27.31
N ASP A 373 20.25 -4.21 -26.96
CA ASP A 373 21.49 -3.44 -27.04
C ASP A 373 21.94 -3.30 -28.52
N VAL A 374 22.17 -2.06 -28.97
CA VAL A 374 22.47 -1.76 -30.39
C VAL A 374 23.68 -0.83 -30.55
N THR A 375 24.38 -0.97 -31.68
CA THR A 375 25.54 -0.13 -32.06
C THR A 375 25.30 0.71 -33.32
N GLY A 376 24.19 0.48 -34.03
CA GLY A 376 23.81 1.21 -35.24
C GLY A 376 22.30 1.16 -35.46
N THR A 377 21.84 1.72 -36.58
CA THR A 377 20.41 1.80 -36.93
C THR A 377 19.77 0.41 -36.97
N THR A 378 18.81 0.18 -36.06
CA THR A 378 18.19 -1.11 -35.84
C THR A 378 16.67 -0.95 -35.74
N LEU A 379 15.93 -1.88 -36.36
CA LEU A 379 14.48 -2.00 -36.16
C LEU A 379 14.21 -2.78 -34.89
N LEU A 380 13.25 -2.32 -34.08
CA LEU A 380 12.83 -3.06 -32.89
C LEU A 380 12.20 -4.41 -33.31
N THR A 381 12.76 -5.51 -32.81
CA THR A 381 12.32 -6.86 -33.14
C THR A 381 11.39 -7.44 -32.07
N ASN A 382 10.61 -8.46 -32.45
CA ASN A 382 9.74 -9.19 -31.53
C ASN A 382 10.52 -9.69 -30.29
N GLY A 383 9.94 -9.48 -29.11
CA GLY A 383 10.53 -9.88 -27.83
C GLY A 383 11.28 -8.77 -27.08
N TYR A 384 11.44 -7.60 -27.68
CA TYR A 384 12.02 -6.40 -27.05
C TYR A 384 11.02 -5.25 -27.05
N ASP A 385 11.11 -4.35 -26.06
CA ASP A 385 10.21 -3.20 -25.91
C ASP A 385 10.91 -1.86 -26.15
N SER A 386 12.24 -1.87 -26.25
CA SER A 386 13.06 -0.67 -26.45
C SER A 386 14.42 -1.02 -27.05
N LEU A 387 15.14 -0.01 -27.54
CA LEU A 387 16.55 -0.11 -27.93
C LEU A 387 17.42 0.62 -26.92
N ARG A 388 18.63 0.10 -26.65
CA ARG A 388 19.61 0.72 -25.76
C ARG A 388 20.96 0.86 -26.44
N VAL A 389 21.53 2.05 -26.39
CA VAL A 389 22.84 2.38 -26.98
C VAL A 389 23.84 2.60 -25.85
N LYS A 390 24.96 1.86 -25.91
CA LYS A 390 26.11 1.91 -24.98
C LYS A 390 25.67 1.92 -23.51
N LYS A 391 25.67 0.74 -22.89
CA LYS A 391 25.40 0.59 -21.46
C LYS A 391 26.67 0.68 -20.62
N ASP A 392 26.55 1.21 -19.42
CA ASP A 392 27.63 1.15 -18.43
C ASP A 392 27.60 -0.17 -17.62
N ALA A 393 28.50 -0.29 -16.64
CA ALA A 393 28.59 -1.46 -15.76
C ALA A 393 27.32 -1.72 -14.92
N PHE A 394 26.45 -0.73 -14.78
CA PHE A 394 25.18 -0.82 -14.04
C PHE A 394 23.97 -0.98 -14.99
N GLY A 395 24.21 -1.20 -16.28
CA GLY A 395 23.16 -1.39 -17.28
C GLY A 395 22.50 -0.10 -17.78
N ARG A 396 22.99 1.08 -17.38
CA ARG A 396 22.40 2.37 -17.78
C ARG A 396 22.82 2.73 -19.19
N GLY A 397 21.86 3.08 -20.04
CA GLY A 397 22.09 3.43 -21.44
C GLY A 397 22.39 4.92 -21.67
N THR A 398 23.39 5.20 -22.52
CA THR A 398 23.58 6.57 -23.04
C THR A 398 22.41 7.02 -23.89
N MET A 399 21.74 6.09 -24.59
CA MET A 399 20.45 6.35 -25.23
C MET A 399 19.51 5.18 -25.00
N ILE A 400 18.27 5.47 -24.64
CA ILE A 400 17.14 4.55 -24.60
C ILE A 400 16.12 5.06 -25.62
N ILE A 401 15.72 4.21 -26.56
CA ILE A 401 14.79 4.56 -27.63
C ILE A 401 13.47 3.84 -27.39
N ILE A 402 12.39 4.63 -27.26
CA ILE A 402 11.04 4.16 -26.96
C ILE A 402 10.12 4.54 -28.12
N ASP A 403 9.54 3.57 -28.83
CA ASP A 403 8.63 3.84 -29.95
C ASP A 403 7.21 4.14 -29.49
N ASN A 404 6.69 3.41 -28.50
CA ASN A 404 5.33 3.60 -28.00
C ASN A 404 5.29 4.63 -26.86
N GLU A 405 4.66 5.77 -27.14
CA GLU A 405 4.57 6.90 -26.23
C GLU A 405 3.91 6.58 -24.88
N LYS A 406 3.05 5.55 -24.81
CA LYS A 406 2.38 5.13 -23.56
C LYS A 406 3.34 4.53 -22.54
N GLN A 407 4.55 4.12 -22.97
CA GLN A 407 5.64 3.70 -22.08
C GLN A 407 6.32 4.88 -21.36
N ILE A 408 5.94 6.12 -21.66
CA ILE A 408 6.64 7.33 -21.22
C ILE A 408 5.70 8.21 -20.40
N LEU A 409 6.17 8.65 -19.24
CA LEU A 409 5.51 9.67 -18.43
C LEU A 409 6.47 10.84 -18.14
N PRO A 410 6.31 11.97 -18.84
CA PRO A 410 7.00 13.22 -18.50
C PRO A 410 6.52 13.72 -17.13
N GLN A 411 7.39 13.66 -16.12
CA GLN A 411 6.97 13.92 -14.74
C GLN A 411 7.59 15.18 -14.15
N TYR A 412 8.82 15.51 -14.55
CA TYR A 412 9.52 16.68 -14.04
C TYR A 412 10.20 17.46 -15.17
N VAL A 413 10.36 18.77 -14.96
CA VAL A 413 11.35 19.58 -15.67
C VAL A 413 12.40 20.02 -14.67
N VAL A 414 13.65 19.62 -14.88
CA VAL A 414 14.80 19.97 -14.05
C VAL A 414 15.49 21.17 -14.69
N HIS A 415 15.40 22.33 -14.04
CA HIS A 415 16.03 23.58 -14.48
C HIS A 415 17.39 23.73 -13.79
N ILE A 416 18.40 24.15 -14.55
CA ILE A 416 19.78 24.23 -14.08
C ILE A 416 20.42 25.59 -14.35
N ASN A 417 21.53 25.89 -13.65
CA ASN A 417 22.25 27.17 -13.76
C ASN A 417 23.04 27.37 -15.06
#